data_AF-A0A535WKS4-F1
#
_entry.id   AF-A0A535WKS4-F1
#
_cell.length_a   1.000
_cell.length_b   1.000
_cell.length_c   1.000
_cell.angle_alpha   90.00
_cell.angle_beta   90.00
_cell.angle_gamma   90.00
#
_symmetry.space_group_name_H-M   'P 1'
#
loop_
_entity.id
_entity.type
_entity.pdbx_description
1 polymer ?
#
loop_
_entity_poly.entity_id
_entity_poly.type
_entity_poly.pdbx_seq_one_letter_code
_entity_poly.pdbx_strand_id
1 'polypeptide(L)'
;MPFLDATTVMQSQEFIRLQALIETWVTVAQALVATIGALAFVLAFLWKMTAVDTRAILQSKQWIQRIVVGTIGVEMASVLVKVLTGSIPHA
;
A
#
# COMPACT_ATOMS: atom_id res chain seq x y z
N MET A 1 23.41 -3.05 39.09
CA MET A 1 21.97 -3.36 39.00
C MET A 1 21.33 -2.19 38.26
N PRO A 2 20.91 -2.32 36.99
CA PRO A 2 20.35 -1.18 36.29
C PRO A 2 18.86 -1.09 36.60
N PHE A 3 18.49 -0.06 37.37
CA PHE A 3 17.15 0.48 37.42
C PHE A 3 16.89 1.09 36.04
N LEU A 4 16.27 0.31 35.15
CA LEU A 4 15.65 0.88 33.96
C LEU A 4 14.57 1.82 34.48
N ASP A 5 14.82 3.13 34.37
CA ASP A 5 13.87 4.18 34.73
C ASP A 5 12.51 3.83 34.11
N ALA A 6 11.46 3.72 34.92
CA ALA A 6 10.13 3.28 34.46
C ALA A 6 9.59 4.11 33.26
N THR A 7 10.10 5.32 33.07
CA THR A 7 9.87 6.19 31.92
C THR A 7 10.38 5.61 30.60
N THR A 8 11.54 4.95 30.59
CA THR A 8 12.12 4.30 29.40
C THR A 8 11.29 3.10 28.95
N VAL A 9 10.80 2.31 29.91
CA VAL A 9 9.92 1.16 29.66
C VAL A 9 8.56 1.64 29.11
N MET A 10 7.96 2.67 29.71
CA MET A 10 6.72 3.28 29.21
C MET A 10 6.88 3.84 27.79
N GLN A 11 7.97 4.54 27.50
CA GLN A 11 8.25 5.10 26.17
C GLN A 11 8.45 4.01 25.11
N SER A 12 9.10 2.89 25.46
CA SER A 12 9.21 1.73 24.57
C SER A 12 7.84 1.09 24.27
N GLN A 13 6.96 1.03 25.28
CA GLN A 13 5.60 0.48 25.14
C GLN A 13 4.73 1.36 24.24
N GLU A 14 4.82 2.68 24.38
CA GLU A 14 4.13 3.63 23.50
C GLU A 14 4.63 3.53 22.06
N PHE A 15 5.95 3.42 21.85
CA PHE A 15 6.53 3.23 20.53
C PHE A 15 6.02 1.95 19.86
N ILE A 16 6.01 0.82 20.59
CA ILE A 16 5.47 -0.46 20.09
C ILE A 16 3.99 -0.32 19.74
N ARG A 17 3.20 0.39 20.56
CA ARG A 17 1.77 0.61 20.31
C ARG A 17 1.53 1.45 19.06
N LEU A 18 2.32 2.52 18.86
CA LEU A 18 2.24 3.37 17.68
C LEU A 18 2.65 2.61 16.42
N GLN A 19 3.68 1.78 16.49
CA GLN A 19 4.11 0.93 15.39
C GLN A 19 3.00 -0.05 14.97
N ALA A 20 2.38 -0.74 15.93
CA ALA A 20 1.26 -1.66 15.65
C ALA A 20 0.04 -0.95 15.02
N LEU A 21 -0.24 0.29 15.46
CA LEU A 21 -1.26 1.15 14.86
C LEU A 21 -0.93 1.46 13.39
N ILE A 22 0.30 1.89 13.10
CA ILE A 22 0.75 2.21 11.74
C ILE A 22 0.66 0.97 10.84
N GLU A 23 1.11 -0.20 11.31
CA GLU A 23 1.03 -1.45 10.55
C GLU A 23 -0.41 -1.85 10.22
N THR A 24 -1.33 -1.65 11.16
CA THR A 24 -2.76 -1.90 10.94
C THR A 24 -3.31 -0.97 9.86
N TRP A 25 -3.03 0.34 9.95
CA TRP A 25 -3.49 1.32 8.96
C TRP A 25 -2.90 1.08 7.57
N VAL A 26 -1.62 0.69 7.50
CA VAL A 26 -0.96 0.31 6.23
C VAL A 26 -1.67 -0.90 5.63
N THR A 27 -1.95 -1.93 6.43
CA THR A 27 -2.62 -3.15 5.94
C THR A 27 -4.03 -2.83 5.42
N VAL A 28 -4.78 -1.98 6.13
CA VAL A 28 -6.11 -1.51 5.69
C VAL A 28 -6.01 -0.70 4.39
N ALA A 29 -5.03 0.19 4.27
CA ALA A 29 -4.81 0.96 3.04
C ALA A 29 -4.46 0.05 1.85
N GLN A 30 -3.62 -0.96 2.05
CA GLN A 30 -3.28 -1.95 1.01
C GLN A 30 -4.52 -2.76 0.58
N ALA A 31 -5.34 -3.20 1.52
CA ALA A 31 -6.58 -3.92 1.21
C ALA A 31 -7.56 -3.05 0.39
N LEU A 32 -7.69 -1.76 0.72
CA LEU A 32 -8.50 -0.81 -0.04
C LEU A 32 -7.94 -0.59 -1.45
N VAL A 33 -6.63 -0.38 -1.60
CA VAL A 33 -6.01 -0.19 -2.91
C VAL A 33 -6.13 -1.45 -3.78
N ALA A 34 -5.95 -2.64 -3.19
CA ALA A 34 -6.09 -3.92 -3.89
C ALA A 34 -7.53 -4.14 -4.41
N THR A 35 -8.54 -3.87 -3.58
CA THR A 35 -9.95 -4.01 -3.99
C THR A 35 -10.35 -3.00 -5.08
N ILE A 36 -9.92 -1.74 -4.96
CA ILE A 36 -10.14 -0.72 -6.00
C ILE A 36 -9.41 -1.10 -7.30
N GLY A 37 -8.17 -1.59 -7.20
CA GLY A 37 -7.40 -2.07 -8.35
C GLY A 37 -8.08 -3.23 -9.07
N ALA A 38 -8.62 -4.20 -8.31
CA ALA A 38 -9.39 -5.30 -8.87
C ALA A 38 -10.66 -4.81 -9.59
N LEU A 39 -11.39 -3.87 -9.00
CA LEU A 39 -12.59 -3.29 -9.61
C LEU A 39 -12.27 -2.57 -10.93
N ALA A 40 -11.18 -1.79 -10.94
CA ALA A 40 -10.69 -1.11 -12.14
C ALA A 40 -10.27 -2.12 -13.23
N PHE A 41 -9.68 -3.26 -12.85
CA PHE A 41 -9.32 -4.33 -13.78
C PHE A 41 -10.56 -5.01 -14.39
N VAL A 42 -11.62 -5.22 -13.61
CA VAL A 42 -12.89 -5.76 -14.12
C VAL A 42 -13.55 -4.77 -15.10
N LEU A 43 -13.62 -3.48 -14.75
CA LEU A 43 -14.16 -2.44 -15.62
C LEU A 43 -13.35 -2.30 -16.93
N ALA A 44 -12.03 -2.41 -16.84
CA ALA A 44 -11.13 -2.45 -17.98
C ALA A 44 -11.41 -3.62 -18.93
N PHE A 45 -11.61 -4.80 -18.35
CA PHE A 45 -11.89 -6.02 -19.09
C PHE A 45 -13.26 -5.94 -19.79
N LEU A 46 -14.28 -5.45 -19.09
CA LEU A 46 -15.60 -5.18 -19.64
C LEU A 46 -15.54 -4.19 -20.80
N TRP A 47 -14.79 -3.08 -20.66
CA TRP A 47 -14.62 -2.11 -21.74
C TRP A 47 -13.93 -2.70 -22.98
N LYS A 48 -12.93 -3.57 -22.79
CA LYS A 48 -12.26 -4.25 -23.90
C LYS A 48 -13.20 -5.21 -24.64
N MET A 49 -14.20 -5.79 -23.96
CA MET A 49 -15.20 -6.67 -24.56
C MET A 49 -16.32 -5.90 -25.30
N THR A 50 -16.71 -4.72 -24.82
CA THR A 50 -17.86 -3.97 -25.35
C THR A 50 -17.51 -2.89 -26.37
N ALA A 51 -16.27 -2.42 -26.40
CA ALA A 51 -15.87 -1.34 -27.31
C ALA A 51 -15.69 -1.85 -28.75
N VAL A 52 -16.51 -1.31 -29.65
CA VAL A 52 -16.46 -1.58 -31.11
C VAL A 52 -15.52 -0.59 -31.84
N ASP A 53 -15.16 0.53 -31.20
CA ASP A 53 -14.37 1.62 -31.79
C ASP A 53 -12.93 1.67 -31.24
N THR A 54 -11.94 1.55 -32.15
CA THR A 54 -10.52 1.36 -31.84
C THR A 54 -9.85 2.54 -31.13
N ARG A 55 -10.33 3.78 -31.34
CA ARG A 55 -9.77 4.97 -30.66
C ARG A 55 -10.14 5.05 -29.19
N ALA A 56 -11.40 4.75 -28.86
CA ALA A 56 -11.88 4.71 -27.48
C ALA A 56 -11.20 3.60 -26.67
N ILE A 57 -10.88 2.47 -27.33
CA ILE A 57 -10.12 1.37 -26.70
C ILE A 57 -8.72 1.82 -26.26
N LEU A 58 -8.01 2.58 -27.10
CA LEU A 58 -6.64 3.00 -26.81
C LEU A 58 -6.57 3.98 -25.63
N GLN A 59 -7.48 4.95 -25.59
CA GLN A 59 -7.57 5.92 -24.49
C GLN A 59 -7.96 5.26 -23.18
N SER A 60 -8.98 4.38 -23.21
CA SER A 60 -9.37 3.63 -22.03
C SER A 60 -8.23 2.74 -21.52
N LYS A 61 -7.53 2.03 -22.42
CA LYS A 61 -6.34 1.24 -22.06
C LYS A 61 -5.25 2.06 -21.38
N GLN A 62 -4.94 3.26 -21.87
CA GLN A 62 -3.94 4.13 -21.27
C GLN A 62 -4.38 4.64 -19.89
N TRP A 63 -5.66 4.97 -19.72
CA TRP A 63 -6.20 5.37 -18.42
C TRP A 63 -6.17 4.22 -17.40
N ILE A 64 -6.58 3.02 -17.83
CA ILE A 64 -6.52 1.78 -17.01
C ILE A 64 -5.07 1.45 -16.63
N GLN A 65 -4.14 1.55 -17.58
CA GLN A 65 -2.72 1.33 -17.33
C GLN A 65 -2.18 2.31 -16.27
N ARG A 66 -2.64 3.57 -16.26
CA ARG A 66 -2.28 4.53 -15.21
C ARG A 66 -2.81 4.13 -13.84
N ILE A 67 -4.01 3.55 -13.76
CA ILE A 67 -4.57 3.03 -12.50
C ILE A 67 -3.75 1.82 -12.02
N VAL A 68 -3.46 0.86 -12.90
CA VAL A 68 -2.70 -0.35 -12.56
C VAL A 68 -1.26 -0.04 -12.16
N VAL A 69 -0.59 0.88 -12.87
CA VAL A 69 0.76 1.35 -12.49
C VAL A 69 0.70 2.08 -11.14
N GLY A 70 -0.39 2.81 -10.85
CA GLY A 70 -0.62 3.44 -9.56
C GLY A 70 -0.76 2.43 -8.42
N THR A 71 -1.55 1.36 -8.59
CA THR A 71 -1.74 0.34 -7.54
C THR A 71 -0.50 -0.52 -7.32
N ILE A 72 0.23 -0.89 -8.39
CA ILE A 72 1.52 -1.57 -8.28
C ILE A 72 2.57 -0.65 -7.65
N GLY A 73 2.58 0.64 -7.99
CA GLY A 73 3.50 1.62 -7.42
C GLY A 73 3.33 1.77 -5.91
N VAL A 74 2.09 1.75 -5.41
CA VAL A 74 1.80 1.77 -3.96
C VAL A 74 2.32 0.50 -3.28
N GLU A 75 2.14 -0.67 -3.89
CA GLU A 75 2.66 -1.94 -3.34
C GLU A 75 4.20 -1.93 -3.30
N MET A 76 4.86 -1.43 -4.35
CA MET A 76 6.32 -1.31 -4.38
C MET A 76 6.84 -0.27 -3.36
N ALA A 77 6.12 0.84 -3.16
CA ALA A 77 6.44 1.80 -2.12
C ALA A 77 6.31 1.20 -0.71
N SER A 78 5.28 0.38 -0.47
CA SER A 78 5.09 -0.35 0.78
C SER A 78 6.24 -1.33 1.06
N VAL A 79 6.66 -2.08 0.04
CA VAL A 79 7.83 -2.98 0.13
C VAL A 79 9.11 -2.21 0.41
N LEU A 80 9.35 -1.09 -0.28
CA LEU A 80 10.51 -0.22 -0.05
C LEU A 80 10.53 0.34 1.37
N VAL A 81 9.38 0.79 1.90
CA VAL A 81 9.26 1.25 3.29
C VAL A 81 9.58 0.13 4.27
N LYS A 82 9.05 -1.09 4.06
CA LYS A 82 9.39 -2.25 4.90
C LYS A 82 10.88 -2.57 4.90
N VAL A 83 11.52 -2.53 3.73
CA VAL A 83 12.97 -2.75 3.62
C VAL A 83 13.74 -1.63 4.32
N LEU A 84 13.34 -0.37 4.15
CA LEU A 84 13.97 0.77 4.83
C LEU A 84 13.84 0.65 6.35
N THR A 85 12.64 0.38 6.87
CA THR A 85 12.40 0.24 8.31
C THR A 85 13.15 -0.96 8.88
N GLY A 86 13.21 -2.09 8.17
CA GLY A 86 14.00 -3.25 8.59
C GLY A 86 15.51 -3.07 8.50
N SER A 87 15.98 -2.06 7.75
CA SER A 87 17.42 -1.72 7.64
C SER A 87 17.92 -0.80 8.76
N ILE A 88 17.02 -0.21 9.55
CA ILE A 88 17.40 0.59 10.73
C ILE A 88 17.77 -0.40 11.85
N PRO A 89 19.02 -0.38 12.36
CA PRO A 89 19.41 -1.23 13.47
C PRO A 89 18.59 -0.86 14.71
N HIS A 90 17.86 -1.83 15.27
CA HIS A 90 17.27 -1.67 16.60
C HIS A 90 18.42 -1.68 17.62
N ALA A 91 18.85 -0.49 18.03
CA ALA A 91 19.77 -0.27 19.15
C ALA A 91 19.00 -0.15 20.46
#